data_AF-A0A8T4DI79-F1
#
_entry.id   AF-A0A8T4DI79-F1
#
_cell.length_a   1.000
_cell.length_b   1.000
_cell.length_c   1.000
_cell.angle_alpha   90.00
_cell.angle_beta   90.00
_cell.angle_gamma   90.00
#
_symmetry.space_group_name_H-M   'P 1'
#
loop_
_entity.id
_entity.type
_entity.pdbx_description
1 polymer ?
#
loop_
_entity_poly.entity_id
_entity_poly.type
_entity_poly.pdbx_seq_one_letter_code
_entity_poly.pdbx_strand_id
1 'polypeptide(L)'
;MHVVPEGTPGAMVVGIRKVKELSYYTMGRDQLAQAVKLSKRKTDALIWYLKLKDNETYCKEIPIGKSKYYKYSREAIRAIKDTLKETSLDEIWKRYLERNKI
;
A
#
# COMPACT_ATOMS: atom_id res chain seq x y z
N MET A 1 -51.09 -10.69 -14.49
CA MET A 1 -50.18 -9.80 -15.22
C MET A 1 -50.19 -8.43 -14.56
N HIS A 2 -49.08 -8.03 -13.92
CA HIS A 2 -48.82 -6.65 -13.55
C HIS A 2 -47.30 -6.42 -13.68
N VAL A 3 -46.92 -5.48 -14.53
CA VAL A 3 -45.55 -5.15 -14.93
C VAL A 3 -45.15 -3.87 -14.21
N VAL A 4 -44.02 -3.90 -13.51
CA VAL A 4 -43.30 -2.71 -13.07
C VAL A 4 -41.90 -2.72 -13.71
N PRO A 5 -41.45 -1.62 -14.34
CA PRO A 5 -40.08 -1.47 -14.79
C PRO A 5 -39.29 -0.72 -13.73
N GLU A 6 -38.56 -1.42 -12.85
CA GLU A 6 -37.61 -0.77 -11.94
C GLU A 6 -36.17 -1.08 -12.37
N GLY A 7 -35.83 -0.54 -13.53
CA GLY A 7 -34.44 -0.22 -13.85
C GLY A 7 -34.05 1.06 -13.13
N THR A 8 -33.44 0.95 -11.95
CA THR A 8 -32.66 2.05 -11.37
C THR A 8 -31.17 1.68 -11.40
N PRO A 9 -30.49 1.73 -12.56
CA PRO A 9 -29.05 1.50 -12.66
C PRO A 9 -28.30 2.76 -12.24
N GLY A 10 -28.37 3.13 -10.95
CA GLY A 10 -27.73 4.36 -10.46
C GLY A 10 -27.03 4.22 -9.11
N ALA A 11 -27.62 3.47 -8.17
CA ALA A 11 -27.11 3.40 -6.81
C ALA A 11 -25.98 2.36 -6.62
N MET A 12 -25.88 1.37 -7.50
CA MET A 12 -24.98 0.23 -7.30
C MET A 12 -23.51 0.56 -7.64
N VAL A 13 -23.26 1.52 -8.53
CA VAL A 13 -21.90 1.84 -9.01
C VAL A 13 -21.09 2.67 -7.98
N VAL A 14 -21.76 3.48 -7.15
CA VAL A 14 -21.10 4.32 -6.14
C VAL A 14 -20.67 3.50 -4.92
N GLY A 15 -21.43 2.45 -4.56
CA GLY A 15 -21.07 1.53 -3.47
C GLY A 15 -19.83 0.68 -3.78
N ILE A 16 -19.67 0.22 -5.02
CA ILE A 16 -18.54 -0.66 -5.41
C ILE A 16 -17.20 0.08 -5.36
N ARG A 17 -17.17 1.38 -5.72
CA ARG A 17 -15.93 2.18 -5.73
C ARG A 17 -15.42 2.47 -4.31
N LYS A 18 -16.30 2.90 -3.39
CA LYS A 18 -15.93 3.16 -1.98
C LYS A 18 -15.49 1.92 -1.22
N VAL A 19 -16.14 0.77 -1.45
CA VAL A 19 -15.76 -0.52 -0.82
C VAL A 19 -14.37 -0.98 -1.30
N LYS A 20 -14.02 -0.70 -2.57
CA LYS A 20 -12.67 -0.97 -3.09
C LYS A 20 -11.61 -0.14 -2.36
N GLU A 21 -11.83 1.14 -2.12
CA GLU A 21 -10.87 2.02 -1.43
C GLU A 21 -10.61 1.64 0.03
N LEU A 22 -11.66 1.28 0.79
CA LEU A 22 -11.53 0.81 2.17
C LEU A 22 -10.78 -0.53 2.26
N SER A 23 -10.95 -1.40 1.26
CA SER A 23 -10.20 -2.66 1.14
C SER A 23 -8.78 -2.45 0.63
N TYR A 24 -8.53 -1.33 -0.04
CA TYR A 24 -7.28 -1.02 -0.72
C TYR A 24 -6.18 -0.67 0.27
N TYR A 25 -6.45 0.18 1.29
CA TYR A 25 -5.49 0.63 2.31
C TYR A 25 -5.71 -0.02 3.68
N THR A 26 -5.62 -1.34 3.75
CA THR A 26 -5.85 -2.07 5.02
C THR A 26 -4.58 -2.24 5.86
N MET A 27 -3.40 -2.22 5.22
CA MET A 27 -2.20 -2.79 5.84
C MET A 27 -1.32 -1.74 6.52
N GLY A 28 -0.95 -2.01 7.77
CA GLY A 28 0.13 -1.27 8.43
C GLY A 28 1.51 -1.71 7.97
N ARG A 29 2.55 -1.00 8.43
CA ARG A 29 3.96 -1.36 8.16
C ARG A 29 4.31 -2.80 8.57
N ASP A 30 3.82 -3.25 9.72
CA ASP A 30 4.07 -4.61 10.22
C ASP A 30 3.41 -5.68 9.35
N GLN A 31 2.19 -5.42 8.86
CA GLN A 31 1.50 -6.32 7.93
C GLN A 31 2.20 -6.35 6.58
N LEU A 32 2.70 -5.21 6.09
CA LEU A 32 3.52 -5.15 4.89
C LEU A 32 4.75 -6.04 5.04
N ALA A 33 5.50 -5.88 6.13
CA ALA A 33 6.70 -6.67 6.43
C ALA A 33 6.39 -8.18 6.47
N GLN A 34 5.28 -8.58 7.10
CA GLN A 34 4.83 -9.98 7.11
C GLN A 34 4.47 -10.48 5.70
N ALA A 35 3.78 -9.69 4.90
CA ALA A 35 3.34 -10.06 3.56
C ALA A 35 4.50 -10.27 2.57
N VAL A 36 5.58 -9.51 2.75
CA VAL A 36 6.82 -9.69 1.98
C VAL A 36 7.82 -10.64 2.65
N LYS A 37 7.49 -11.16 3.84
CA LYS A 37 8.36 -12.02 4.69
C LYS A 37 9.73 -11.39 4.96
N LEU A 38 9.77 -10.07 5.17
CA LEU A 38 11.00 -9.33 5.44
C LEU A 38 11.04 -8.78 6.86
N SER A 39 12.24 -8.53 7.37
CA SER A 39 12.44 -7.83 8.63
C SER A 39 11.94 -6.38 8.52
N LYS A 40 11.49 -5.81 9.64
CA LYS A 40 10.97 -4.43 9.71
C LYS A 40 11.94 -3.40 9.10
N ARG A 41 13.25 -3.51 9.42
CA ARG A 41 14.29 -2.61 8.88
C ARG A 41 14.47 -2.74 7.36
N LYS A 42 14.47 -3.97 6.84
CA LYS A 42 14.56 -4.22 5.39
C LYS A 42 13.32 -3.70 4.65
N THR A 43 12.16 -3.79 5.29
CA THR A 43 10.92 -3.21 4.77
C THR A 43 11.00 -1.68 4.72
N ASP A 44 11.56 -1.02 5.74
CA ASP A 44 11.81 0.43 5.69
C ASP A 44 12.75 0.82 4.55
N ALA A 45 13.77 0.01 4.28
CA ALA A 45 14.68 0.25 3.17
C ALA A 45 13.97 0.19 1.81
N LEU A 46 13.08 -0.78 1.62
CA LEU A 46 12.24 -0.86 0.42
C LEU A 46 11.25 0.29 0.31
N ILE A 47 10.61 0.67 1.42
CA ILE A 47 9.71 1.83 1.47
C ILE A 47 10.46 3.09 1.05
N TRP A 48 11.70 3.26 1.50
CA TRP A 48 12.55 4.40 1.14
C TRP A 48 13.02 4.32 -0.32
N TYR A 49 13.49 3.16 -0.77
CA TYR A 49 14.02 2.95 -2.12
C TYR A 49 12.95 3.18 -3.19
N LEU A 50 11.75 2.62 -2.98
CA LEU A 50 10.60 2.80 -3.88
C LEU A 50 9.83 4.08 -3.61
N LYS A 51 10.26 4.87 -2.61
CA LYS A 51 9.58 6.09 -2.17
C LYS A 51 8.07 5.88 -2.01
N LEU A 52 7.66 4.75 -1.43
CA LEU A 52 6.24 4.38 -1.32
C LEU A 52 5.45 5.43 -0.53
N LYS A 53 6.11 6.16 0.38
CA LYS A 53 5.51 7.26 1.15
C LYS A 53 5.23 8.52 0.32
N ASP A 54 5.95 8.74 -0.77
CA ASP A 54 5.76 9.91 -1.64
C ASP A 54 4.59 9.70 -2.62
N ASN A 55 4.06 8.48 -2.71
CA ASN A 55 3.03 8.13 -3.67
C ASN A 55 1.77 7.62 -2.95
N GLU A 56 0.71 8.41 -3.02
CA GLU A 56 -0.58 8.10 -2.39
C GLU A 56 -1.18 6.77 -2.88
N THR A 57 -0.85 6.32 -4.10
CA THR A 57 -1.30 5.02 -4.64
C THR A 57 -0.75 3.86 -3.80
N TYR A 58 0.46 3.98 -3.25
CA TYR A 58 1.10 2.92 -2.47
C TYR A 58 0.93 3.11 -0.96
N CYS A 59 0.98 4.34 -0.48
CA CYS A 59 0.89 4.65 0.94
C CYS A 59 0.00 5.87 1.13
N LYS A 60 -1.01 5.74 2.00
CA LYS A 60 -1.83 6.87 2.42
C LYS A 60 -1.58 7.18 3.88
N GLU A 61 -1.32 8.44 4.17
CA GLU A 61 -1.30 8.92 5.55
C GLU A 61 -2.75 9.08 6.02
N ILE A 62 -3.14 8.29 7.03
CA ILE A 62 -4.45 8.37 7.66
C ILE A 62 -4.27 9.01 9.04
N PRO A 63 -4.71 10.26 9.22
CA PRO A 63 -4.75 10.88 10.54
C PRO A 63 -5.85 10.20 11.39
N ILE A 64 -5.48 9.73 12.58
CA ILE A 64 -6.40 9.18 13.56
C ILE A 64 -6.17 9.95 14.86
N GLY A 65 -7.02 10.95 15.11
CA GLY A 65 -6.85 11.88 16.23
C GLY A 65 -5.57 12.70 16.09
N LYS A 66 -4.69 12.62 17.11
CA LYS A 66 -3.38 13.30 17.12
C LYS A 66 -2.26 12.48 16.46
N SER A 67 -2.54 11.23 16.11
CA SER A 67 -1.54 10.29 15.56
C SER A 67 -1.72 10.14 14.05
N LYS A 68 -0.60 10.04 13.34
CA LYS A 68 -0.58 9.80 11.89
C LYS A 68 -0.19 8.34 11.64
N TYR A 69 -1.05 7.61 10.95
CA TYR A 69 -0.77 6.22 10.59
C TYR A 69 -0.59 6.08 9.09
N TYR A 70 0.52 5.47 8.69
CA TYR A 70 0.75 5.12 7.30
C TYR A 70 0.08 3.78 6.99
N LYS A 71 -0.84 3.80 6.03
CA LYS A 71 -1.50 2.59 5.50
C LYS A 71 -1.03 2.33 4.09
N TYR A 72 -0.54 1.10 3.89
CA TYR A 72 -0.05 0.63 2.62
C TYR A 72 -1.14 -0.13 1.87
N SER A 73 -1.12 0.04 0.55
CA SER A 73 -1.98 -0.70 -0.34
C SER A 73 -1.42 -2.06 -0.74
N ARG A 74 -2.25 -2.88 -1.36
CA ARG A 74 -1.79 -4.14 -1.98
C ARG A 74 -0.86 -3.90 -3.16
N GLU A 75 -0.94 -2.74 -3.82
CA GLU A 75 -0.04 -2.37 -4.90
C GLU A 75 1.39 -2.16 -4.39
N ALA A 76 1.56 -1.67 -3.16
CA ALA A 76 2.87 -1.57 -2.51
C ALA A 76 3.56 -2.94 -2.38
N ILE A 77 2.81 -4.00 -2.06
CA ILE A 77 3.36 -5.36 -2.00
C ILE A 77 3.82 -5.81 -3.39
N ARG A 78 3.03 -5.55 -4.43
CA ARG A 78 3.38 -5.92 -5.81
C ARG A 78 4.65 -5.20 -6.25
N ALA A 79 4.70 -3.87 -6.08
CA ALA A 79 5.87 -3.06 -6.40
C ALA A 79 7.12 -3.57 -5.69
N ILE A 80 7.03 -3.86 -4.38
CA ILE A 80 8.15 -4.45 -3.63
C ILE A 80 8.56 -5.80 -4.22
N LYS A 81 7.62 -6.71 -4.49
CA LYS A 81 7.93 -8.03 -5.01
C LYS A 81 8.56 -7.97 -6.40
N ASP A 82 8.11 -7.08 -7.26
CA ASP A 82 8.68 -6.91 -8.60
C ASP A 82 10.08 -6.29 -8.52
N THR A 83 10.26 -5.29 -7.66
CA THR A 83 11.59 -4.73 -7.37
C THR A 83 12.55 -5.79 -6.84
N LEU A 84 12.07 -6.72 -6.00
CA LEU A 84 12.89 -7.82 -5.48
C LEU A 84 13.29 -8.86 -6.54
N LYS A 85 12.59 -8.90 -7.68
CA LYS A 85 12.99 -9.74 -8.83
C LYS A 85 14.08 -9.06 -9.65
N GLU A 86 14.00 -7.74 -9.81
CA GLU A 86 14.94 -6.95 -10.60
C GLU A 86 16.20 -6.59 -9.82
N THR A 87 16.04 -6.25 -8.54
CA THR A 87 17.10 -5.78 -7.66
C THR A 87 17.14 -6.63 -6.40
N SER A 88 18.34 -7.10 -6.05
CA SER A 88 18.51 -7.85 -4.80
C SER A 88 18.28 -6.96 -3.59
N LEU A 89 17.58 -7.51 -2.59
CA LEU A 89 17.32 -6.85 -1.32
C LEU A 89 18.61 -6.37 -0.63
N ASP A 90 19.71 -7.11 -0.79
CA ASP A 90 21.01 -6.76 -0.21
C ASP A 90 21.56 -5.44 -0.77
N GLU A 91 21.37 -5.21 -2.07
CA GLU A 91 21.80 -3.98 -2.73
C GLU A 91 20.98 -2.78 -2.28
N ILE A 92 19.65 -2.96 -2.19
CA ILE A 92 18.74 -1.94 -1.63
C ILE A 92 19.12 -1.62 -0.18
N TRP A 93 19.44 -2.64 0.60
CA TRP A 93 19.85 -2.48 1.99
C TRP A 93 21.18 -1.75 2.13
N LYS A 94 22.18 -2.04 1.28
CA LYS A 94 23.46 -1.32 1.23
C LYS A 94 23.25 0.17 0.95
N ARG A 95 22.49 0.51 -0.10
CA ARG A 95 22.16 1.91 -0.43
C ARG A 95 21.46 2.63 0.72
N TYR A 96 20.54 1.93 1.40
CA TYR A 96 19.85 2.46 2.56
C TYR A 96 20.78 2.71 3.75
N LEU A 97 21.77 1.86 3.98
CA LEU A 97 22.77 2.06 5.03
C LEU A 97 23.74 3.18 4.69
N GLU A 98 24.13 3.31 3.43
CA GLU A 98 25.05 4.36 2.95
C GLU A 98 24.48 5.76 3.14
N ARG A 99 23.15 5.93 3.09
CA ARG A 99 22.52 7.23 3.33
C ARG A 99 22.87 7.86 4.69
N ASN A 100 23.23 7.04 5.68
CA ASN A 100 23.53 7.46 7.05
C ASN A 100 25.04 7.63 7.29
N LYS A 101 25.90 7.42 6.28
CA LYS A 101 27.36 7.63 6.37
C LYS A 101 27.76 9.09 6.06
N ILE A 102 27.02 10.06 6.61
CA ILE A 102 27.38 11.48 6.56
C ILE A 102 27.89 11.89 7.93
#